data_AF-U6DUF8-F1
#
_entry.id   AF-U6DUF8-F1
#
_cell.length_a   1.000
_cell.length_b   1.000
_cell.length_c   1.000
_cell.angle_alpha   90.00
_cell.angle_beta   90.00
_cell.angle_gamma   90.00
#
_symmetry.space_group_name_H-M   'P 1'
#
loop_
_entity.id
_entity.type
_entity.pdbx_description
1 polymer ?
#
loop_
_entity_poly.entity_id
_entity_poly.type
_entity_poly.pdbx_seq_one_letter_code
_entity_poly.pdbx_strand_id
1 'polypeptide(L)'
;MAEMGSKGVTAGKIASNVQKKLTRAQEKVLQKLGKADETKDEQFEQCVQNFNKQLTEGTRLQKDLRTYLASVKAMHEASKKLNECLQEVYEPDWPGRDEANKIAENNDLLWLDYHQKLVDQALLTMDTYLGQFPDIKSRIAKRGRKLVDYDSARHHYESLQTAKKKDEAKIAK
;
A
#
# COMPACT_ATOMS: atom_id res chain seq x y z
N MET A 1 28.84 13.35 16.98
CA MET A 1 28.75 12.42 18.13
C MET A 1 27.28 12.16 18.43
N ALA A 2 26.75 11.04 17.92
CA ALA A 2 25.58 10.32 18.44
C ALA A 2 25.49 9.01 17.63
N GLU A 3 26.13 7.96 18.12
CA GLU A 3 26.01 6.61 17.56
C GLU A 3 24.58 6.08 17.76
N MET A 4 23.91 5.75 16.67
CA MET A 4 22.70 4.93 16.72
C MET A 4 23.11 3.47 17.00
N GLY A 5 23.07 3.09 18.28
CA GLY A 5 23.30 1.73 18.72
C GLY A 5 22.27 0.75 18.13
N SER A 6 22.73 -0.10 17.22
CA SER A 6 22.04 -1.32 16.77
C SER A 6 21.80 -2.23 17.99
N LYS A 7 20.57 -2.24 18.53
CA LYS A 7 20.17 -3.21 19.55
C LYS A 7 19.99 -4.58 18.88
N GLY A 8 21.06 -5.37 18.91
CA GLY A 8 21.10 -6.75 18.43
C GLY A 8 19.97 -7.61 18.96
N VAL A 9 19.37 -8.40 18.06
CA VAL A 9 18.36 -9.40 18.38
C VAL A 9 19.04 -10.55 19.12
N THR A 10 18.74 -10.72 20.41
CA THR A 10 19.30 -11.79 21.24
C THR A 10 18.72 -13.15 20.86
N ALA A 11 19.52 -14.23 20.85
CA ALA A 11 19.10 -15.58 20.46
C ALA A 11 17.82 -16.08 21.18
N GLY A 12 17.60 -15.69 22.44
CA GLY A 12 16.36 -16.02 23.18
C GLY A 12 15.08 -15.37 22.61
N LYS A 13 15.17 -14.16 22.03
CA LYS A 13 14.05 -13.54 21.31
C LYS A 13 13.76 -14.26 19.99
N ILE A 14 14.79 -14.80 19.34
CA ILE A 14 14.64 -15.59 18.11
C ILE A 14 13.94 -16.91 18.43
N ALA A 15 14.41 -17.64 19.45
CA ALA A 15 13.82 -18.90 19.89
C ALA A 15 12.33 -18.74 20.29
N SER A 16 12.00 -17.73 21.09
CA SER A 16 10.61 -17.47 21.48
C SER A 16 9.70 -17.05 20.31
N ASN A 17 10.24 -16.33 19.32
CA ASN A 17 9.50 -15.98 18.12
C ASN A 17 9.26 -17.19 17.21
N VAL A 18 10.23 -18.10 17.10
CA VAL A 18 10.07 -19.38 16.38
C VAL A 18 9.02 -20.24 17.06
N GLN A 19 9.07 -20.36 18.39
CA GLN A 19 8.08 -21.11 19.16
C GLN A 19 6.66 -20.56 18.92
N LYS A 20 6.48 -19.23 19.02
CA LYS A 20 5.18 -18.60 18.74
C LYS A 20 4.68 -18.85 17.32
N LYS A 21 5.55 -18.92 16.32
CA LYS A 21 5.15 -19.24 14.94
C LYS A 21 4.61 -20.67 14.84
N LEU A 22 5.27 -21.64 15.49
CA LEU A 22 4.83 -23.03 15.53
C LEU A 22 3.49 -23.17 16.23
N THR A 23 3.33 -22.55 17.40
CA THR A 23 2.07 -22.57 18.16
C THR A 23 0.91 -21.98 17.36
N ARG A 24 1.11 -20.84 16.67
CA ARG A 24 0.09 -20.27 15.78
C ARG A 24 -0.29 -21.19 14.62
N ALA A 25 0.69 -21.87 14.03
CA ALA A 25 0.42 -22.78 12.92
C ALA A 25 -0.40 -23.97 13.40
N GLN A 26 -0.06 -24.52 14.58
CA GLN A 26 -0.81 -25.59 15.23
C GLN A 26 -2.25 -25.15 15.54
N GLU A 27 -2.43 -23.99 16.16
CA GLU A 27 -3.75 -23.47 16.51
C GLU A 27 -4.65 -23.32 15.29
N LYS A 28 -4.14 -22.70 14.22
CA LYS A 28 -4.88 -22.55 12.95
C LYS A 28 -5.30 -23.89 12.34
N VAL A 29 -4.47 -24.92 12.46
CA VAL A 29 -4.81 -26.27 11.99
C VAL A 29 -5.92 -26.87 12.85
N LEU A 30 -5.84 -26.74 14.18
CA LEU A 30 -6.88 -27.23 15.09
C LEU A 30 -8.22 -26.55 14.83
N GLN A 31 -8.22 -25.23 14.64
CA GLN A 31 -9.41 -24.46 14.26
C GLN A 31 -10.02 -24.96 12.95
N LYS A 32 -9.21 -25.13 11.89
CA LYS A 32 -9.69 -25.66 10.61
C LYS A 32 -10.21 -27.09 10.67
N LEU A 33 -9.73 -27.89 11.61
CA LEU A 33 -10.20 -29.26 11.84
C LEU A 33 -11.40 -29.32 12.79
N GLY A 34 -11.91 -28.18 13.28
CA GLY A 34 -13.00 -28.11 14.25
C GLY A 34 -12.63 -28.64 15.65
N LYS A 35 -11.33 -28.70 15.96
CA LYS A 35 -10.78 -29.21 17.24
C LYS A 35 -10.48 -28.10 18.25
N ALA A 36 -10.52 -26.84 17.83
CA ALA A 36 -10.40 -25.66 18.67
C ALA A 36 -11.33 -24.58 18.13
N ASP A 37 -11.94 -23.79 19.02
CA ASP A 37 -12.80 -22.69 18.61
C ASP A 37 -11.99 -21.47 18.17
N GLU A 38 -12.40 -20.83 17.08
CA GLU A 38 -11.81 -19.58 16.59
C GLU A 38 -12.66 -18.39 17.03
N THR A 39 -12.02 -17.32 17.50
CA THR A 39 -12.72 -16.06 17.73
C THR A 39 -13.06 -15.43 16.38
N LYS A 40 -14.35 -15.33 16.05
CA LYS A 40 -14.84 -14.64 14.85
C LYS A 40 -15.17 -13.19 15.14
N ASP A 41 -14.73 -12.30 14.25
CA ASP A 41 -15.05 -10.88 14.28
C ASP A 41 -15.48 -10.45 12.87
N GLU A 42 -16.71 -10.80 12.53
CA GLU A 42 -17.30 -10.61 11.20
C GLU A 42 -17.32 -9.13 10.81
N GLN A 43 -17.55 -8.23 11.78
CA GLN A 43 -17.53 -6.79 11.54
C GLN A 43 -16.13 -6.32 11.12
N PHE A 44 -15.08 -6.76 11.81
CA PHE A 44 -13.71 -6.43 11.42
C PHE A 44 -13.34 -7.05 10.08
N GLU A 45 -13.77 -8.28 9.80
CA GLU A 45 -13.53 -8.94 8.52
C GLU A 45 -14.15 -8.16 7.35
N GLN A 46 -15.37 -7.64 7.51
CA GLN A 46 -16.00 -6.77 6.52
C GLN A 46 -15.20 -5.46 6.32
N CYS A 47 -14.70 -4.86 7.39
CA CYS A 47 -13.82 -3.69 7.29
C CYS A 47 -12.53 -4.01 6.52
N VAL A 48 -11.93 -5.18 6.73
CA VAL A 48 -10.73 -5.63 6.00
C VAL A 48 -11.03 -5.86 4.52
N GLN A 49 -12.19 -6.41 4.18
CA GLN A 49 -12.62 -6.55 2.79
C GLN A 49 -12.75 -5.18 2.12
N ASN A 50 -13.41 -4.23 2.78
CA ASN A 50 -13.57 -2.86 2.28
C ASN A 50 -12.21 -2.16 2.12
N PHE A 51 -11.31 -2.31 3.09
CA PHE A 51 -9.94 -1.81 3.02
C PHE A 51 -9.18 -2.35 1.81
N ASN A 52 -9.24 -3.67 1.56
CA ASN A 52 -8.58 -4.30 0.42
C ASN A 52 -9.18 -3.85 -0.92
N LYS A 53 -10.51 -3.68 -0.98
CA LYS A 53 -11.20 -3.13 -2.14
C LYS A 53 -10.72 -1.70 -2.44
N GLN A 54 -10.71 -0.84 -1.42
CA GLN A 54 -10.25 0.54 -1.52
C GLN A 54 -8.78 0.65 -1.97
N LEU A 55 -7.89 -0.19 -1.44
CA LEU A 55 -6.50 -0.28 -1.87
C LEU A 55 -6.39 -0.67 -3.36
N THR A 56 -7.17 -1.66 -3.78
CA THR A 56 -7.17 -2.16 -5.15
C THR A 56 -7.66 -1.10 -6.12
N GLU A 57 -8.79 -0.45 -5.81
CA GLU A 57 -9.36 0.62 -6.62
C GLU A 57 -8.44 1.84 -6.69
N GLY A 58 -7.83 2.26 -5.58
CA GLY A 58 -6.87 3.35 -5.55
C GLY A 58 -5.62 3.05 -6.37
N THR A 59 -5.10 1.81 -6.31
CA THR A 59 -3.93 1.38 -7.11
C THR A 59 -4.27 1.39 -8.60
N ARG A 60 -5.48 0.95 -8.98
CA ARG A 60 -5.95 1.03 -10.37
C ARG A 60 -6.00 2.48 -10.85
N LEU A 61 -6.63 3.37 -10.07
CA LEU A 61 -6.71 4.79 -10.41
C LEU A 61 -5.34 5.44 -10.59
N GLN A 62 -4.38 5.15 -9.71
CA GLN A 62 -3.01 5.65 -9.84
C GLN A 62 -2.33 5.17 -11.13
N LYS A 63 -2.53 3.91 -11.52
CA LYS A 63 -2.02 3.35 -12.78
C LYS A 63 -2.64 4.05 -13.99
N ASP A 64 -3.96 4.26 -13.97
CA ASP A 64 -4.68 4.91 -15.06
C ASP A 64 -4.25 6.38 -15.19
N LEU A 65 -4.03 7.08 -14.06
CA LEU A 65 -3.50 8.45 -14.04
C LEU A 65 -2.08 8.54 -14.62
N ARG A 66 -1.19 7.60 -14.30
CA ARG A 66 0.16 7.54 -14.91
C ARG A 66 0.09 7.29 -16.42
N THR A 67 -0.84 6.44 -16.84
CA THR A 67 -1.08 6.18 -18.28
C THR A 67 -1.57 7.45 -18.97
N TYR A 68 -2.50 8.17 -18.34
CA TYR A 68 -2.99 9.45 -18.85
C TYR A 68 -1.88 10.50 -18.98
N LEU A 69 -1.03 10.66 -17.96
CA LEU A 69 0.14 11.55 -18.02
C LEU A 69 1.08 11.21 -19.18
N ALA A 70 1.32 9.93 -19.44
CA ALA A 70 2.12 9.50 -20.59
C ALA A 70 1.45 9.90 -21.92
N SER A 71 0.13 9.76 -22.04
CA SER A 71 -0.62 10.21 -23.21
C SER A 71 -0.58 11.74 -23.38
N VAL A 72 -0.66 12.50 -22.29
CA VAL A 72 -0.52 13.97 -22.31
C VAL A 72 0.85 14.37 -22.87
N LYS A 73 1.94 13.74 -22.40
CA LYS A 73 3.28 13.98 -22.95
C LYS A 73 3.36 13.63 -24.45
N ALA A 74 2.82 12.48 -24.84
CA ALA A 74 2.83 12.07 -26.25
C ALA A 74 2.06 13.06 -27.15
N MET A 75 0.95 13.61 -26.65
CA MET A 75 0.16 14.62 -27.35
C MET A 75 0.88 15.96 -27.46
N HIS A 76 1.56 16.39 -26.39
CA HIS A 76 2.43 17.55 -26.41
C HIS A 76 3.52 17.42 -27.49
N GLU A 77 4.25 16.29 -27.51
CA GLU A 77 5.28 16.04 -28.52
C GLU A 77 4.74 16.01 -29.96
N ALA A 78 3.56 15.42 -30.17
CA ALA A 78 2.91 15.43 -31.49
C ALA A 78 2.48 16.84 -31.92
N SER A 79 1.89 17.62 -31.00
CA SER A 79 1.50 19.03 -31.21
C SER A 79 2.71 19.89 -31.55
N LYS A 80 3.82 19.69 -30.82
CA LYS A 80 5.08 20.40 -31.04
C LYS A 80 5.65 20.14 -32.43
N LYS A 81 5.78 18.86 -32.82
CA LYS A 81 6.28 18.49 -34.16
C LYS A 81 5.43 19.06 -35.30
N LEU A 82 4.11 19.10 -35.11
CA LEU A 82 3.21 19.71 -36.10
C LEU A 82 3.48 21.22 -36.25
N ASN A 83 3.68 21.92 -35.14
CA ASN A 83 4.04 23.33 -35.15
C ASN A 83 5.44 23.57 -35.74
N GLU A 84 6.41 22.70 -35.47
CA GLU A 84 7.76 22.75 -36.08
C GLU A 84 7.66 22.64 -37.60
N CYS A 85 6.91 21.66 -38.13
CA CYS A 85 6.68 21.55 -39.58
C CYS A 85 6.03 22.81 -40.17
N LEU A 86 5.07 23.42 -39.46
CA LEU A 86 4.44 24.67 -39.90
C LEU A 86 5.46 25.81 -39.92
N GLN A 87 6.30 25.94 -38.89
CA GLN A 87 7.33 26.97 -38.81
C GLN A 87 8.40 26.83 -39.89
N GLU A 88 8.72 25.61 -40.31
CA GLU A 88 9.68 25.33 -41.39
C GLU A 88 9.17 25.79 -42.76
N VAL A 89 7.88 25.61 -43.04
CA VAL A 89 7.28 25.99 -44.34
C VAL A 89 6.78 27.44 -44.39
N TYR A 90 6.73 28.11 -43.24
CA TYR A 90 6.29 29.51 -43.15
C TYR A 90 7.47 30.44 -43.43
N GLU A 91 7.47 31.07 -44.59
CA GLU A 91 8.56 31.94 -45.01
C GLU A 91 8.72 33.16 -44.07
N PRO A 92 9.95 33.66 -43.85
CA PRO A 92 10.20 34.76 -42.91
C PRO A 92 9.48 36.07 -43.23
N ASP A 93 9.23 36.34 -44.50
CA ASP A 93 8.59 37.57 -44.99
C ASP A 93 7.06 37.46 -45.05
N TRP A 94 6.50 36.27 -44.87
CA TRP A 94 5.07 36.09 -44.88
C TRP A 94 4.40 36.74 -43.66
N PRO A 95 3.29 37.47 -43.86
CA PRO A 95 2.61 38.15 -42.78
C PRO A 95 2.09 37.14 -41.75
N GLY A 96 2.42 37.36 -40.47
CA GLY A 96 1.97 36.49 -39.37
C GLY A 96 3.00 35.45 -38.92
N ARG A 97 4.19 35.37 -39.52
CA ARG A 97 5.28 34.45 -39.13
C ARG A 97 5.62 34.52 -37.64
N ASP A 98 5.78 35.73 -37.11
CA ASP A 98 6.15 35.96 -35.71
C ASP A 98 5.01 35.64 -34.74
N GLU A 99 3.77 35.92 -35.14
CA GLU A 99 2.59 35.58 -34.34
C GLU A 99 2.41 34.07 -34.27
N ALA A 100 2.60 33.35 -35.38
CA ALA A 100 2.58 31.90 -35.42
C ALA A 100 3.66 31.28 -34.52
N ASN A 101 4.88 31.84 -34.49
CA ASN A 101 5.93 31.42 -33.54
C ASN A 101 5.50 31.59 -32.10
N LYS A 102 4.97 32.76 -31.76
CA LYS A 102 4.49 33.06 -30.42
C LYS A 102 3.35 32.12 -29.99
N ILE A 103 2.46 31.75 -30.91
CA ILE A 103 1.41 30.76 -30.67
C ILE A 103 2.02 29.39 -30.37
N ALA A 104 3.01 28.94 -31.15
CA ALA A 104 3.69 27.66 -30.94
C ALA A 104 4.43 27.61 -29.59
N GLU A 105 5.14 28.68 -29.22
CA GLU A 105 5.81 28.79 -27.92
C GLU A 105 4.82 28.78 -26.75
N ASN A 106 3.72 29.54 -26.85
CA ASN A 106 2.68 29.52 -25.83
C ASN A 106 2.00 28.15 -25.72
N ASN A 107 1.81 27.44 -26.84
CA ASN A 107 1.29 26.08 -26.84
C ASN A 107 2.20 25.12 -26.06
N ASP A 108 3.52 25.22 -26.25
CA ASP A 108 4.52 24.43 -25.51
C ASP A 108 4.44 24.72 -24.00
N LEU A 109 4.40 25.99 -23.62
CA LEU A 109 4.27 26.42 -22.21
C LEU A 109 2.98 25.91 -21.56
N LEU A 110 1.85 25.95 -22.26
CA LEU A 110 0.57 25.44 -21.76
C LEU A 110 0.59 23.93 -21.54
N TRP A 111 1.21 23.16 -22.45
CA TRP A 111 1.37 21.72 -22.27
C TRP A 111 2.26 21.37 -21.08
N LEU A 112 3.39 22.07 -20.93
CA LEU A 112 4.31 21.88 -19.81
C LEU A 112 3.64 22.18 -18.47
N ASP A 113 2.95 23.32 -18.36
CA ASP A 113 2.22 23.71 -17.14
C ASP A 113 1.09 22.73 -16.83
N TYR A 114 0.31 22.31 -17.83
CA TYR A 114 -0.76 21.34 -17.66
C TYR A 114 -0.25 19.99 -17.14
N HIS A 115 0.79 19.44 -17.78
CA HIS A 115 1.39 18.19 -17.35
C HIS A 115 1.95 18.31 -15.92
N GLN A 116 2.67 19.39 -15.63
CA GLN A 116 3.26 19.62 -14.30
C GLN A 116 2.19 19.72 -13.21
N LYS A 117 1.09 20.46 -13.46
CA LYS A 117 -0.05 20.54 -12.54
C LYS A 117 -0.68 19.18 -12.28
N LEU A 118 -0.83 18.32 -13.29
CA LEU A 118 -1.33 16.96 -13.09
C LEU A 118 -0.39 16.12 -12.22
N VAL A 119 0.93 16.26 -12.38
CA VAL A 119 1.91 15.57 -11.53
C VAL A 119 1.78 16.04 -10.08
N ASP A 120 1.82 17.35 -9.85
CA ASP A 120 1.90 17.91 -8.50
C ASP A 120 0.57 17.81 -7.74
N GLN A 121 -0.56 17.99 -8.43
CA GLN A 121 -1.87 18.08 -7.78
C GLN A 121 -2.62 16.75 -7.76
N ALA A 122 -2.50 15.93 -8.81
CA ALA A 122 -3.24 14.67 -8.90
C ALA A 122 -2.36 13.46 -8.53
N LEU A 123 -1.20 13.30 -9.18
CA LEU A 123 -0.37 12.11 -8.99
C LEU A 123 0.24 12.06 -7.59
N LEU A 124 0.85 13.17 -7.13
CA LEU A 124 1.45 13.24 -5.80
C LEU A 124 0.40 13.05 -4.68
N THR A 125 -0.80 13.60 -4.86
CA THR A 125 -1.92 13.40 -3.93
C THR A 125 -2.31 11.92 -3.85
N MET A 126 -2.41 11.22 -5.00
CA MET A 126 -2.68 9.79 -5.00
C MET A 126 -1.55 8.95 -4.39
N ASP A 127 -0.30 9.30 -4.65
CA ASP A 127 0.87 8.63 -4.05
C ASP A 127 0.86 8.79 -2.53
N THR A 128 0.55 9.98 -2.03
CA THR A 128 0.43 10.27 -0.59
C THR A 128 -0.72 9.49 0.05
N TYR A 129 -1.88 9.45 -0.61
CA TYR A 129 -3.04 8.68 -0.14
C TYR A 129 -2.74 7.18 -0.08
N LEU A 130 -2.17 6.60 -1.15
CA LEU A 130 -1.82 5.17 -1.19
C LEU A 130 -0.68 4.81 -0.22
N GLY A 131 0.20 5.76 0.07
CA GLY A 131 1.28 5.62 1.06
C GLY A 131 0.80 5.29 2.48
N GLN A 132 -0.48 5.50 2.81
CA GLN A 132 -1.05 5.18 4.12
C GLN A 132 -1.36 3.69 4.30
N PHE A 133 -1.60 2.96 3.21
CA PHE A 133 -2.07 1.57 3.24
C PHE A 133 -1.05 0.55 3.75
N PRO A 134 0.27 0.64 3.44
CA PRO A 134 1.25 -0.35 3.89
C PRO A 134 1.32 -0.52 5.41
N ASP A 135 1.31 0.57 6.18
CA ASP A 135 1.32 0.50 7.65
C ASP A 135 0.03 -0.14 8.17
N ILE A 136 -1.13 0.30 7.69
CA ILE A 136 -2.43 -0.24 8.09
C ILE A 136 -2.50 -1.74 7.77
N LYS A 137 -2.06 -2.16 6.58
CA LYS A 137 -1.99 -3.58 6.17
C LYS A 137 -1.08 -4.40 7.09
N SER A 138 0.06 -3.85 7.48
CA SER A 138 0.97 -4.47 8.45
C SER A 138 0.32 -4.65 9.82
N ARG A 139 -0.44 -3.63 10.27
CA ARG A 139 -1.19 -3.66 11.54
C ARG A 139 -2.35 -4.67 11.51
N ILE A 140 -3.10 -4.76 10.40
CA ILE A 140 -4.13 -5.79 10.19
C ILE A 140 -3.49 -7.19 10.29
N ALA A 141 -2.37 -7.42 9.60
CA ALA A 141 -1.67 -8.70 9.66
C ALA A 141 -1.13 -9.01 11.08
N LYS A 142 -0.68 -7.99 11.81
CA LYS A 142 -0.25 -8.12 13.22
C LYS A 142 -1.43 -8.49 14.11
N ARG A 143 -2.59 -7.85 13.94
CA ARG A 143 -3.83 -8.18 14.67
C ARG A 143 -4.21 -9.64 14.44
N GLY A 144 -4.22 -10.11 13.20
CA GLY A 144 -4.54 -11.52 12.90
C GLY A 144 -3.60 -12.51 13.60
N ARG A 145 -2.28 -12.21 13.68
CA ARG A 145 -1.35 -13.05 14.47
C ARG A 145 -1.62 -13.02 15.97
N LYS A 146 -2.13 -11.90 16.49
CA LYS A 146 -2.44 -11.72 17.91
C LYS A 146 -3.75 -12.35 18.33
N LEU A 147 -4.73 -12.39 17.44
CA LEU A 147 -5.97 -13.12 17.67
C LEU A 147 -5.68 -14.63 17.82
N VAL A 148 -4.82 -15.19 16.97
CA VAL A 148 -4.40 -16.60 17.09
C VAL A 148 -3.56 -16.85 18.35
N ASP A 149 -2.69 -15.92 18.75
CA ASP A 149 -1.98 -16.03 20.04
C ASP A 149 -2.98 -16.08 21.21
N TYR A 150 -4.07 -15.30 21.14
CA TYR A 150 -5.12 -15.26 22.15
C TYR A 150 -5.95 -16.55 22.18
N ASP A 151 -6.41 -17.03 21.03
CA ASP A 151 -7.18 -18.28 20.93
C ASP A 151 -6.37 -19.46 21.47
N SER A 152 -5.08 -19.52 21.13
CA SER A 152 -4.22 -20.59 21.62
C SER A 152 -4.01 -20.54 23.14
N ALA A 153 -3.87 -19.35 23.72
CA ALA A 153 -3.78 -19.18 25.17
C ALA A 153 -5.09 -19.58 25.87
N ARG A 154 -6.24 -19.20 25.30
CA ARG A 154 -7.57 -19.59 25.79
C ARG A 154 -7.76 -21.10 25.76
N HIS A 155 -7.49 -21.73 24.62
CA HIS A 155 -7.59 -23.19 24.45
C HIS A 155 -6.63 -23.92 25.42
N HIS A 156 -5.41 -23.43 25.60
CA HIS A 156 -4.47 -23.99 26.57
C HIS A 156 -5.00 -23.91 28.00
N TYR A 157 -5.53 -22.75 28.41
CA TYR A 157 -6.12 -22.56 29.73
C TYR A 157 -7.34 -23.47 29.97
N GLU A 158 -8.25 -23.57 29.00
CA GLU A 158 -9.41 -24.48 29.04
C GLU A 158 -8.99 -25.95 29.21
N SER A 159 -7.92 -26.37 28.52
CA SER A 159 -7.37 -27.72 28.64
C SER A 159 -6.77 -28.00 30.04
N LEU A 160 -6.17 -26.99 30.69
CA LEU A 160 -5.62 -27.12 32.04
C LEU A 160 -6.71 -27.19 33.11
N GLN A 161 -7.80 -26.42 32.93
CA GLN A 161 -8.94 -26.42 33.86
C GLN A 161 -9.72 -27.74 33.85
N THR A 162 -9.78 -28.40 32.69
CA THR A 162 -10.50 -29.68 32.49
C THR A 162 -9.63 -30.92 32.76
N ALA A 163 -8.33 -30.74 33.06
CA ALA A 163 -7.42 -31.84 33.34
C ALA A 163 -7.76 -32.57 34.65
N LYS A 164 -7.65 -33.91 34.64
CA LYS A 164 -7.94 -34.77 35.81
C LYS A 164 -7.08 -34.45 37.05
N LYS A 165 -5.90 -33.87 36.87
CA LYS A 165 -5.02 -33.40 37.94
C LYS A 165 -4.83 -31.90 37.79
N LYS A 166 -5.42 -31.12 38.70
CA LYS A 166 -5.28 -29.66 38.71
C LYS A 166 -3.88 -29.30 39.20
N ASP A 167 -3.12 -28.59 38.36
CA ASP A 167 -1.81 -28.06 38.67
C ASP A 167 -1.94 -26.54 38.84
N GLU A 168 -2.20 -26.09 40.08
CA GLU A 168 -2.50 -24.67 40.38
C GLU A 168 -1.35 -23.74 39.98
N ALA A 169 -0.10 -24.21 40.03
CA ALA A 169 1.08 -23.44 39.64
C ALA A 169 1.15 -23.18 38.13
N LYS A 170 0.56 -24.06 37.29
CA LYS A 170 0.45 -23.86 35.84
C LYS A 170 -0.78 -23.06 35.44
N ILE A 171 -1.86 -23.13 36.22
CA ILE A 171 -3.10 -22.38 35.98
C ILE A 171 -2.91 -20.89 36.33
N ALA A 172 -2.07 -20.57 37.32
CA ALA A 172 -1.79 -19.20 37.76
C ALA A 172 -0.77 -18.43 36.88
N LYS A 173 -0.34 -19.01 35.75
CA LYS A 173 0.71 -18.48 34.86
C LYS A 173 0.16 -18.14 33.48
#